data_AF-A0A519BJX5-F1
#
_entry.id   AF-A0A519BJX5-F1
#
_cell.length_a   1.000
_cell.length_b   1.000
_cell.length_c   1.000
_cell.angle_alpha   90.00
_cell.angle_beta   90.00
_cell.angle_gamma   90.00
#
_symmetry.space_group_name_H-M   'P 1'
#
loop_
_entity.id
_entity.type
_entity.pdbx_description
1 polymer ?
#
loop_
_entity_poly.entity_id
_entity_poly.type
_entity_poly.pdbx_seq_one_letter_code
_entity_poly.pdbx_strand_id
1 'polypeptide(L)'
;MSIVSNYKFIMPNKIEFIGDYKQHKGNPSLLRSDSMLKAIGKSINIRVSGHASTKIPIVILGNSPITESYIKKVDFLKTSGVIQGFWSLNPKPAESDFIKVTPKKGFQTIETTDMIFQLSKKLVKNDMNYFSSMISKTDLGEIISIVSKETTNIAKAEKFLTLIRNLK
;
A
#
# COMPACT_ATOMS: atom_id res chain seq x y z
N MET A 1 -4.37 -17.95 -13.15
CA MET A 1 -2.91 -17.81 -13.31
C MET A 1 -2.62 -16.33 -13.53
N SER A 2 -1.75 -15.71 -12.71
CA SER A 2 -1.35 -14.30 -12.90
C SER A 2 -0.16 -14.26 -13.85
N ILE A 3 -0.39 -13.92 -15.11
CA ILE A 3 0.65 -13.83 -16.13
C ILE A 3 0.77 -12.36 -16.52
N VAL A 4 1.99 -11.84 -16.57
CA VAL A 4 2.30 -10.48 -17.01
C VAL A 4 2.89 -10.47 -18.42
N SER A 5 3.70 -11.48 -18.72
CA SER A 5 4.39 -11.62 -19.99
C SER A 5 4.37 -13.09 -20.39
N ASN A 6 4.11 -13.35 -21.66
CA ASN A 6 4.06 -14.70 -22.23
C ASN A 6 5.24 -14.92 -23.18
N TYR A 7 5.89 -16.07 -23.06
CA TYR A 7 7.09 -16.42 -23.82
C TYR A 7 6.96 -17.81 -24.43
N LYS A 8 7.50 -17.98 -25.63
CA LYS A 8 7.60 -19.27 -26.34
C LYS A 8 9.05 -19.73 -26.32
N PHE A 9 9.29 -20.97 -25.93
CA PHE A 9 10.58 -21.60 -26.15
C PHE A 9 10.63 -22.19 -27.56
N ILE A 10 11.69 -21.87 -28.31
CA ILE A 10 11.98 -22.35 -29.65
C ILE A 10 13.34 -23.04 -29.59
N MET A 11 13.36 -24.32 -29.95
CA MET A 11 14.59 -25.12 -29.95
C MET A 11 15.65 -24.52 -30.90
N PRO A 12 16.96 -24.67 -30.58
CA PRO A 12 17.48 -25.32 -29.38
C PRO A 12 17.52 -24.42 -28.13
N ASN A 13 17.56 -23.09 -28.26
CA ASN A 13 17.81 -22.18 -27.12
C ASN A 13 17.26 -20.75 -27.32
N LYS A 14 16.19 -20.57 -28.10
CA LYS A 14 15.58 -19.24 -28.33
C LYS A 14 14.33 -19.07 -27.46
N ILE A 15 14.25 -17.97 -26.73
CA ILE A 15 13.01 -17.54 -26.05
C ILE A 15 12.44 -16.36 -26.83
N GLU A 16 11.21 -16.50 -27.30
CA GLU A 16 10.50 -15.47 -28.06
C GLU A 16 9.38 -14.87 -27.21
N PHE A 17 9.33 -13.55 -27.13
CA PHE A 17 8.23 -12.86 -26.47
C PHE A 17 6.97 -12.93 -27.35
N ILE A 18 5.89 -13.48 -26.80
CA ILE A 18 4.61 -13.65 -27.50
C ILE A 18 3.69 -12.45 -27.25
N GLY A 19 3.71 -11.90 -26.02
CA GLY A 19 2.89 -10.76 -25.68
C GLY A 19 2.81 -10.46 -24.19
N ASP A 20 2.37 -9.24 -23.89
CA ASP A 20 2.17 -8.76 -22.52
C ASP A 20 0.71 -8.95 -22.05
N TYR A 21 0.47 -8.49 -20.82
CA TYR A 21 -0.83 -8.58 -20.16
C TYR A 21 -1.97 -7.84 -20.84
N LYS A 22 -1.69 -6.94 -21.79
CA LYS A 22 -2.71 -6.26 -22.58
C LYS A 22 -3.10 -7.06 -23.81
N GLN A 23 -2.27 -8.02 -24.23
CA GLN A 23 -2.48 -8.81 -25.44
C GLN A 23 -3.08 -10.19 -25.16
N HIS A 24 -2.79 -10.79 -24.01
CA HIS A 24 -3.29 -12.12 -23.65
C HIS A 24 -4.54 -12.07 -22.74
N LYS A 25 -5.32 -13.16 -22.71
CA LYS A 25 -6.55 -13.27 -21.88
C LYS A 25 -6.30 -13.36 -20.37
N GLY A 26 -5.06 -13.59 -19.92
CA GLY A 26 -4.71 -13.67 -18.50
C GLY A 26 -4.68 -12.29 -17.84
N ASN A 27 -5.22 -12.17 -16.62
CA ASN A 27 -5.13 -10.94 -15.83
C ASN A 27 -4.04 -11.04 -14.75
N PRO A 28 -3.03 -10.15 -14.75
CA PRO A 28 -2.04 -10.03 -13.69
C PRO A 28 -2.62 -9.80 -12.29
N SER A 29 -1.84 -10.14 -11.27
CA SER A 29 -2.22 -10.10 -9.86
C SER A 29 -2.78 -8.74 -9.42
N LEU A 30 -2.06 -7.62 -9.60
CA LEU A 30 -2.55 -6.30 -9.15
C LEU A 30 -3.67 -5.74 -10.03
N LEU A 31 -3.92 -6.31 -11.20
CA LEU A 31 -5.09 -5.99 -12.04
C LEU A 31 -6.33 -6.79 -11.62
N ARG A 32 -6.16 -7.89 -10.88
CA ARG A 32 -7.29 -8.66 -10.35
C ARG A 32 -7.76 -8.09 -9.03
N SER A 33 -9.06 -7.86 -8.95
CA SER A 33 -9.73 -7.42 -7.72
C SER A 33 -9.48 -8.36 -6.55
N ASP A 34 -9.50 -9.67 -6.77
CA ASP A 34 -9.32 -10.67 -5.72
C ASP A 34 -7.96 -10.51 -4.99
N SER A 35 -6.89 -10.30 -5.74
CA SER A 35 -5.53 -10.23 -5.19
C SER A 35 -5.32 -8.92 -4.43
N MET A 36 -5.80 -7.80 -4.99
CA MET A 36 -5.81 -6.50 -4.31
C MET A 36 -6.67 -6.53 -3.04
N LEU A 37 -7.87 -7.09 -3.09
CA LEU A 37 -8.76 -7.21 -1.94
C LEU A 37 -8.18 -8.12 -0.85
N LYS A 38 -7.52 -9.23 -1.22
CA LYS A 38 -6.80 -10.09 -0.26
C LYS A 38 -5.66 -9.34 0.42
N ALA A 39 -4.87 -8.58 -0.33
CA ALA A 39 -3.78 -7.78 0.22
C ALA A 39 -4.30 -6.73 1.21
N ILE A 40 -5.39 -6.04 0.84
CA ILE A 40 -6.06 -5.06 1.71
C ILE A 40 -6.61 -5.73 2.97
N GLY A 41 -7.35 -6.83 2.84
CA GLY A 41 -7.93 -7.56 3.97
C GLY A 41 -6.88 -8.06 4.96
N LYS A 42 -5.77 -8.64 4.46
CA LYS A 42 -4.63 -9.04 5.31
C LYS A 42 -4.00 -7.86 6.02
N SER A 43 -3.85 -6.73 5.35
CA SER A 43 -3.27 -5.51 5.93
C SER A 43 -4.14 -4.97 7.06
N ILE A 44 -5.46 -4.92 6.85
CA ILE A 44 -6.42 -4.52 7.89
C ILE A 44 -6.35 -5.48 9.08
N ASN A 45 -6.31 -6.80 8.83
CA ASN A 45 -6.21 -7.79 9.90
C ASN A 45 -4.96 -7.58 10.76
N ILE A 46 -3.81 -7.27 10.13
CA ILE A 46 -2.59 -6.90 10.87
C ILE A 46 -2.82 -5.63 11.68
N ARG A 47 -3.40 -4.57 11.09
CA ARG A 47 -3.65 -3.29 11.79
C ARG A 47 -4.51 -3.43 13.04
N VAL A 48 -5.49 -4.34 13.02
CA VAL A 48 -6.40 -4.56 14.17
C VAL A 48 -5.90 -5.63 15.15
N SER A 49 -4.79 -6.32 14.85
CA SER A 49 -4.29 -7.42 15.69
C SER A 49 -3.69 -7.00 17.04
N GLY A 50 -3.34 -5.72 17.23
CA GLY A 50 -2.87 -5.23 18.53
C GLY A 50 -2.04 -3.95 18.47
N HIS A 51 -1.65 -3.45 19.64
CA HIS A 51 -0.95 -2.17 19.78
C HIS A 51 0.37 -2.10 19.01
N ALA A 52 1.16 -3.17 19.03
CA ALA A 52 2.45 -3.24 18.35
C ALA A 52 2.32 -3.13 16.83
N SER A 53 1.20 -3.55 16.24
CA SER A 53 1.02 -3.54 14.78
C SER A 53 0.80 -2.14 14.20
N THR A 54 0.43 -1.17 15.04
CA THR A 54 0.18 0.22 14.62
C THR A 54 1.44 0.90 14.05
N LYS A 55 2.63 0.44 14.44
CA LYS A 55 3.92 0.97 13.99
C LYS A 55 4.52 0.21 12.79
N ILE A 56 3.98 -0.95 12.43
CA ILE A 56 4.54 -1.80 11.38
C ILE A 56 4.21 -1.20 10.00
N PRO A 57 5.20 -0.84 9.16
CA PRO A 57 4.94 -0.50 7.77
C PRO A 57 4.53 -1.74 6.97
N ILE A 58 3.46 -1.64 6.18
CA ILE A 58 2.96 -2.71 5.33
C ILE A 58 3.13 -2.28 3.87
N VAL A 59 3.85 -3.09 3.10
CA VAL A 59 4.05 -2.86 1.66
C VAL A 59 3.58 -4.07 0.89
N ILE A 60 2.89 -3.83 -0.22
CA ILE A 60 2.43 -4.89 -1.12
C ILE A 60 3.35 -4.92 -2.33
N LEU A 61 4.04 -6.03 -2.52
CA LEU A 61 4.90 -6.25 -3.69
C LEU A 61 4.12 -7.00 -4.76
N GLY A 62 4.26 -6.54 -6.00
CA GLY A 62 3.72 -7.20 -7.18
C GLY A 62 4.66 -7.03 -8.37
N ASN A 63 4.23 -7.50 -9.53
CA ASN A 63 5.01 -7.47 -10.76
C ASN A 63 4.21 -6.93 -11.95
N SER A 64 3.07 -6.27 -11.67
CA SER A 64 2.17 -5.74 -12.69
C SER A 64 1.78 -4.30 -12.39
N PRO A 65 1.39 -3.52 -13.41
CA PRO A 65 0.71 -2.25 -13.21
C PRO A 65 -0.64 -2.43 -12.49
N ILE A 66 -1.27 -1.30 -12.16
CA ILE A 66 -2.67 -1.22 -11.73
C ILE A 66 -3.56 -0.67 -12.87
N THR A 67 -4.88 -0.80 -12.75
CA THR A 67 -5.84 -0.09 -13.61
C THR A 67 -6.16 1.30 -13.03
N GLU A 68 -6.68 2.20 -13.88
CA GLU A 68 -7.09 3.55 -13.46
C GLU A 68 -8.11 3.54 -12.32
N SER A 69 -9.03 2.58 -12.33
CA SER A 69 -10.03 2.39 -11.28
C SER A 69 -9.42 2.16 -9.88
N TYR A 70 -8.17 1.71 -9.79
CA TYR A 70 -7.47 1.52 -8.52
C TYR A 70 -6.66 2.72 -8.05
N ILE A 71 -6.42 3.75 -8.89
CA ILE A 71 -5.58 4.91 -8.54
C ILE A 71 -6.08 5.55 -7.23
N LYS A 72 -7.36 5.91 -7.17
CA LYS A 72 -7.96 6.52 -5.98
C LYS A 72 -7.86 5.61 -4.76
N LYS A 73 -8.03 4.29 -4.95
CA LYS A 73 -8.03 3.30 -3.88
C LYS A 73 -6.65 3.11 -3.25
N VAL A 74 -5.61 2.94 -4.04
CA VAL A 74 -4.24 2.74 -3.53
C VAL A 74 -3.70 4.00 -2.86
N ASP A 75 -4.02 5.18 -3.41
CA ASP A 75 -3.67 6.45 -2.80
C ASP A 75 -4.40 6.66 -1.47
N PHE A 76 -5.70 6.32 -1.41
CA PHE A 76 -6.47 6.37 -0.18
C PHE A 76 -5.88 5.47 0.91
N LEU A 77 -5.58 4.20 0.58
CA LEU A 77 -5.00 3.22 1.52
C LEU A 77 -3.66 3.67 2.09
N LYS A 78 -2.87 4.38 1.30
CA LYS A 78 -1.63 5.00 1.76
C LYS A 78 -1.86 6.18 2.68
N THR A 79 -2.74 7.10 2.30
CA THR A 79 -3.03 8.26 3.14
C THR A 79 -3.74 7.92 4.44
N SER A 80 -4.55 6.86 4.47
CA SER A 80 -5.19 6.37 5.69
C SER A 80 -4.24 5.54 6.57
N GLY A 81 -3.02 5.25 6.10
CA GLY A 81 -2.01 4.50 6.85
C GLY A 81 -2.23 2.99 6.87
N VAL A 82 -3.25 2.46 6.18
CA VAL A 82 -3.52 1.01 6.13
C VAL A 82 -2.36 0.27 5.45
N ILE A 83 -1.91 0.76 4.29
CA ILE A 83 -0.80 0.20 3.48
C ILE A 83 0.13 1.33 3.05
N GLN A 84 1.43 1.23 3.31
CA GLN A 84 2.41 2.29 3.03
C GLN A 84 2.83 2.37 1.55
N GLY A 85 2.57 1.34 0.77
CA GLY A 85 2.72 1.38 -0.68
C GLY A 85 2.43 0.06 -1.38
N PHE A 86 2.03 0.17 -2.64
CA PHE A 86 2.00 -0.93 -3.61
C PHE A 86 3.16 -0.74 -4.57
N TRP A 87 4.11 -1.68 -4.61
CA TRP A 87 5.30 -1.59 -5.45
C TRP A 87 5.28 -2.68 -6.52
N SER A 88 5.28 -2.27 -7.79
CA SER A 88 5.54 -3.19 -8.89
C SER A 88 7.04 -3.30 -9.11
N LEU A 89 7.60 -4.51 -9.02
CA LEU A 89 9.02 -4.80 -9.25
C LEU A 89 9.34 -5.09 -10.72
N ASN A 90 8.38 -4.89 -11.62
CA ASN A 90 8.57 -5.04 -13.06
C ASN A 90 8.55 -3.66 -13.73
N PRO A 91 9.71 -3.11 -14.13
CA PRO A 91 9.81 -1.77 -14.71
C PRO A 91 9.34 -1.70 -16.16
N LYS A 92 9.33 -2.83 -16.89
CA LYS A 92 8.89 -2.91 -18.29
C LYS A 92 7.86 -4.04 -18.48
N PRO A 93 6.67 -3.92 -17.87
CA PRO A 93 5.62 -4.94 -17.95
C PRO A 93 4.86 -4.95 -19.29
N ALA A 94 4.98 -3.91 -20.10
CA ALA A 94 4.40 -3.77 -21.43
C ALA A 94 5.25 -2.82 -22.28
N GLU A 95 5.18 -2.94 -23.60
CA GLU A 95 5.81 -1.97 -24.53
C GLU A 95 5.00 -0.68 -24.66
N SER A 96 3.69 -0.75 -24.41
CA SER A 96 2.78 0.40 -24.42
C SER A 96 2.62 1.02 -23.03
N ASP A 97 2.19 2.29 -22.98
CA ASP A 97 2.16 3.08 -21.75
C ASP A 97 1.27 2.48 -20.63
N PHE A 98 1.69 2.63 -19.39
CA PHE A 98 1.00 2.09 -18.22
C PHE A 98 1.23 2.98 -17.00
N ILE A 99 0.38 2.84 -15.99
CA ILE A 99 0.51 3.61 -14.74
C ILE A 99 1.81 3.21 -14.04
N LYS A 100 2.79 4.11 -14.04
CA LYS A 100 4.05 3.96 -13.29
C LYS A 100 3.96 4.48 -11.86
N VAL A 101 3.19 5.53 -11.62
CA VAL A 101 3.07 6.16 -10.30
C VAL A 101 1.70 6.81 -10.17
N THR A 102 1.13 6.75 -8.97
CA THR A 102 -0.11 7.46 -8.64
C THR A 102 0.17 8.81 -7.97
N PRO A 103 -0.77 9.78 -8.00
CA PRO A 103 -0.55 11.13 -7.46
C PRO A 103 -0.02 11.17 -6.02
N LYS A 104 -0.53 10.33 -5.12
CA LYS A 104 -0.06 10.25 -3.72
C LYS A 104 1.01 9.18 -3.51
N LYS A 105 1.53 8.61 -4.60
CA LYS A 105 2.51 7.52 -4.63
C LYS A 105 2.03 6.30 -3.83
N GLY A 106 0.72 6.06 -3.80
CA GLY A 106 0.09 4.84 -3.27
C GLY A 106 0.53 3.61 -4.04
N PHE A 107 0.69 3.74 -5.35
CA PHE A 107 1.34 2.77 -6.21
C PHE A 107 2.57 3.38 -6.90
N GLN A 108 3.64 2.59 -7.02
CA GLN A 108 4.88 2.94 -7.73
C GLN A 108 5.46 1.71 -8.44
N THR A 109 5.88 1.88 -9.68
CA THR A 109 6.74 0.93 -10.37
C THR A 109 8.18 1.23 -10.00
N ILE A 110 8.89 0.19 -9.56
CA ILE A 110 10.29 0.26 -9.15
C ILE A 110 11.16 0.08 -10.38
N GLU A 111 12.01 1.07 -10.65
CA GLU A 111 12.94 1.06 -11.78
C GLU A 111 14.34 0.55 -11.39
N THR A 112 14.73 0.70 -10.13
CA THR A 112 16.07 0.32 -9.64
C THR A 112 16.03 -0.28 -8.24
N THR A 113 17.06 -1.04 -7.89
CA THR A 113 17.25 -1.58 -6.53
C THR A 113 17.46 -0.47 -5.49
N ASP A 114 18.16 0.61 -5.84
CA ASP A 114 18.32 1.77 -4.95
C ASP A 114 16.98 2.41 -4.59
N MET A 115 16.03 2.48 -5.53
CA MET A 115 14.68 2.99 -5.25
C MET A 115 13.99 2.18 -4.15
N ILE A 116 14.11 0.83 -4.16
CA ILE A 116 13.58 -0.02 -3.08
C ILE A 116 14.27 0.32 -1.76
N PHE A 117 15.60 0.43 -1.77
CA PHE A 117 16.38 0.73 -0.58
C PHE A 117 15.97 2.07 0.05
N GLN A 118 15.89 3.15 -0.74
CA GLN A 118 15.51 4.47 -0.24
C GLN A 118 14.07 4.50 0.27
N LEU A 119 13.13 3.87 -0.43
CA LEU A 119 11.73 3.76 0.01
C LEU A 119 11.63 3.01 1.34
N SER A 120 12.33 1.88 1.46
CA SER A 120 12.33 1.04 2.67
C SER A 120 12.99 1.77 3.84
N LYS A 121 14.14 2.41 3.61
CA LYS A 121 14.84 3.25 4.59
C LYS A 121 13.94 4.37 5.12
N LYS A 122 13.17 5.03 4.25
CA LYS A 122 12.21 6.06 4.66
C LYS A 122 11.10 5.49 5.54
N LEU A 123 10.58 4.31 5.21
CA LEU A 123 9.53 3.66 6.00
C LEU A 123 9.99 3.27 7.40
N VAL A 124 11.23 2.77 7.54
CA VAL A 124 11.77 2.31 8.83
C VAL A 124 12.25 3.48 9.69
N LYS A 125 12.72 4.58 9.09
CA LYS A 125 13.18 5.78 9.83
C LYS A 125 12.05 6.69 10.32
N ASN A 126 10.89 6.67 9.67
CA ASN A 126 9.76 7.49 10.09
C ASN A 126 8.99 6.80 11.22
N ASP A 127 8.91 7.44 12.39
CA ASP A 127 8.08 6.98 13.52
C ASP A 127 6.59 7.30 13.26
N MET A 128 5.98 6.52 12.37
CA MET A 128 4.56 6.63 12.04
C MET A 128 3.71 5.77 12.97
N ASN A 129 2.53 6.27 13.34
CA ASN A 129 1.56 5.53 14.13
C ASN A 129 0.22 5.47 13.37
N TYR A 130 -0.25 4.27 13.07
CA TYR A 130 -1.62 4.06 12.60
C TYR A 130 -2.60 4.17 13.77
N PHE A 131 -3.68 4.91 13.57
CA PHE A 131 -4.80 4.98 14.50
C PHE A 131 -6.12 4.99 13.72
N SER A 132 -7.12 4.29 14.25
CA SER A 132 -8.46 4.21 13.68
C SER A 132 -9.46 3.88 14.78
N SER A 133 -10.63 4.52 14.78
CA SER A 133 -11.75 4.15 15.63
C SER A 133 -13.06 4.67 15.02
N MET A 134 -14.18 4.04 15.39
CA MET A 134 -15.52 4.47 15.03
C MET A 134 -16.13 5.16 16.25
N ILE A 135 -16.12 6.49 16.25
CA ILE A 135 -16.48 7.32 17.40
C ILE A 135 -17.47 8.40 16.99
N SER A 136 -18.35 8.80 17.90
CA SER A 136 -19.26 9.90 17.63
C SER A 136 -18.49 11.23 17.55
N LYS A 137 -19.08 12.23 16.89
CA LYS A 137 -18.49 13.57 16.82
C LYS A 137 -18.40 14.23 18.21
N THR A 138 -19.34 13.92 19.10
CA THR A 138 -19.36 14.42 20.48
C THR A 138 -18.16 13.86 21.26
N ASP A 139 -17.98 12.54 21.28
CA ASP A 139 -16.88 11.90 22.00
C ASP A 139 -15.52 12.31 21.43
N LEU A 140 -15.41 12.40 20.10
CA LEU A 140 -14.20 12.93 19.47
C LEU A 140 -13.91 14.38 19.92
N GLY A 141 -14.93 15.22 20.02
CA GLY A 141 -14.80 16.59 20.52
C GLY A 141 -14.33 16.66 21.98
N GLU A 142 -14.82 15.76 22.83
CA GLU A 142 -14.37 15.65 24.22
C GLU A 142 -12.91 15.21 24.30
N ILE A 143 -12.52 14.20 23.53
CA ILE A 143 -11.12 13.76 23.44
C ILE A 143 -10.23 14.91 23.04
N ILE A 144 -10.59 15.65 21.98
CA ILE A 144 -9.84 16.83 21.50
C ILE A 144 -9.71 17.88 22.63
N SER A 145 -10.77 18.10 23.40
CA SER A 145 -10.77 19.05 24.51
C SER A 145 -9.90 18.61 25.69
N ILE A 146 -9.80 17.31 25.95
CA ILE A 146 -8.93 16.75 27.00
C ILE A 146 -7.47 16.81 26.58
N VAL A 147 -7.15 16.45 25.33
CA VAL A 147 -5.76 16.43 24.84
C VAL A 147 -5.21 17.82 24.63
N SER A 148 -6.04 18.81 24.26
CA SER A 148 -5.58 20.18 24.01
C SER A 148 -4.92 20.84 25.23
N LYS A 149 -5.23 20.36 26.45
CA LYS A 149 -4.66 20.79 27.73
C LYS A 149 -3.20 20.37 27.94
N GLU A 150 -2.69 19.41 27.16
CA GLU A 150 -1.28 18.99 27.25
C GLU A 150 -0.33 20.09 26.73
N THR A 151 0.88 20.11 27.27
CA THR A 151 1.83 21.22 27.06
C THR A 151 2.57 21.14 25.73
N THR A 152 2.84 19.93 25.23
CA THR A 152 3.62 19.71 24.00
C THR A 152 2.82 18.94 22.96
N ASN A 153 3.16 19.09 21.68
CA ASN A 153 2.49 18.34 20.61
C ASN A 153 2.67 16.82 20.74
N ILE A 154 3.82 16.37 21.28
CA ILE A 154 4.08 14.95 21.52
C ILE A 154 3.17 14.45 22.64
N ALA A 155 3.09 15.14 23.77
CA ALA A 155 2.19 14.77 24.86
C ALA A 155 0.71 14.77 24.42
N LYS A 156 0.30 15.74 23.60
CA LYS A 156 -1.03 15.76 22.95
C LYS A 156 -1.27 14.50 22.14
N ALA A 157 -0.33 14.12 21.28
CA ALA A 157 -0.43 12.93 20.43
C ALA A 157 -0.48 11.64 21.25
N GLU A 158 0.39 11.48 22.24
CA GLU A 158 0.43 10.29 23.11
C GLU A 158 -0.85 10.12 23.91
N LYS A 159 -1.36 11.21 24.49
CA LYS A 159 -2.64 11.20 25.22
C LYS A 159 -3.81 10.90 24.29
N PHE A 160 -3.83 11.50 23.09
CA PHE A 160 -4.86 11.23 22.08
C PHE A 160 -4.89 9.75 21.68
N LEU A 161 -3.72 9.17 21.38
CA LEU A 161 -3.61 7.76 21.04
C LEU A 161 -4.09 6.87 22.20
N THR A 162 -3.73 7.22 23.44
CA THR A 162 -4.17 6.48 24.64
C THR A 162 -5.69 6.53 24.81
N LEU A 163 -6.30 7.70 24.65
CA LEU A 163 -7.75 7.88 24.79
C LEU A 163 -8.50 7.11 23.70
N ILE A 164 -8.12 7.25 22.43
CA ILE A 164 -8.78 6.54 21.33
C ILE A 164 -8.71 5.01 21.49
N ARG A 165 -7.62 4.48 22.07
CA ARG A 165 -7.45 3.03 22.29
C ARG A 165 -8.31 2.49 23.43
N ASN A 166 -8.65 3.33 24.41
CA ASN A 166 -9.37 2.93 25.61
C ASN A 166 -10.88 3.24 25.55
N LEU A 167 -11.38 3.73 24.41
CA LEU A 167 -12.80 3.86 24.17
C LEU A 167 -13.43 2.47 24.14
N LYS A 168 -14.19 2.15 25.20
CA LYS A 168 -15.08 1.00 25.26
C LYS A 168 -16.47 1.42 24.80
#